data_AF-A0A345PCN0-F1
#
_entry.id   AF-A0A345PCN0-F1
#
_cell.length_a   1.000
_cell.length_b   1.000
_cell.length_c   1.000
_cell.angle_alpha   90.00
_cell.angle_beta   90.00
_cell.angle_gamma   90.00
#
_symmetry.space_group_name_H-M   'P 1'
#
loop_
_entity.id
_entity.type
_entity.pdbx_description
1 polymer ?
#
loop_
_entity_poly.entity_id
_entity_poly.type
_entity_poly.pdbx_seq_one_letter_code
_entity_poly.pdbx_strand_id
1 'polypeptide(L)'
;MIVHEVITPCWDGKEIVTTPINGTIEEIHVQSGENISECQPLLSIKAENGRLKEILVELRGTIDRFTVKIGDRVVPGDVLVFINEDTGE
;
A
#
# COMPACT_ATOMS: atom_id res chain seq x y z
N MET A 1 -17.67 1.08 -11.55
CA MET A 1 -16.60 1.47 -10.61
C MET A 1 -16.83 0.66 -9.35
N ILE A 2 -16.00 -0.34 -9.08
CA ILE A 2 -16.13 -1.16 -7.87
C ILE A 2 -15.12 -0.58 -6.88
N VAL A 3 -15.64 0.27 -6.00
CA VAL A 3 -14.93 0.71 -4.81
C VAL A 3 -14.89 -0.52 -3.91
N HIS A 4 -13.74 -1.19 -3.81
CA HIS A 4 -13.56 -2.21 -2.78
C HIS A 4 -13.33 -1.46 -1.48
N GLU A 5 -14.40 -1.23 -0.72
CA GLU A 5 -14.31 -0.88 0.69
C GLU A 5 -13.56 -2.01 1.39
N VAL A 6 -12.27 -1.77 1.62
CA VAL A 6 -11.47 -2.58 2.54
C VAL A 6 -11.85 -2.09 3.93
N ILE A 7 -12.81 -2.77 4.56
CA ILE A 7 -13.14 -2.57 5.96
C ILE A 7 -12.00 -3.21 6.77
N THR A 8 -11.08 -2.41 7.30
CA THR A 8 -10.07 -2.86 8.25
C THR A 8 -10.58 -2.68 9.68
N PRO A 9 -10.75 -3.76 10.48
CA PRO A 9 -10.93 -3.61 11.92
C PRO A 9 -9.66 -2.99 12.50
N CYS A 10 -9.82 -1.88 13.22
CA CYS A 10 -8.75 -1.15 13.89
C CYS A 10 -8.08 -2.06 14.95
N TRP A 11 -6.94 -2.67 14.61
CA TRP A 11 -5.99 -3.22 15.57
C TRP A 11 -4.79 -2.27 15.60
N ASP A 12 -4.57 -1.60 16.73
CA ASP A 12 -3.37 -0.82 17.06
C ASP A 12 -3.16 0.54 16.33
N GLY A 13 -4.21 1.16 15.77
CA GLY A 13 -4.12 2.54 15.26
C GLY A 13 -3.08 2.77 14.16
N LYS A 14 -2.65 1.69 13.48
CA LYS A 14 -1.64 1.71 12.43
C LYS A 14 -2.24 1.15 11.16
N GLU A 15 -2.15 1.92 10.09
CA GLU A 15 -2.75 1.53 8.83
C GLU A 15 -1.82 0.64 8.04
N ILE A 16 -2.35 -0.47 7.53
CA ILE A 16 -1.61 -1.45 6.76
C ILE A 16 -2.16 -1.49 5.35
N VAL A 17 -1.28 -1.33 4.38
CA VAL A 17 -1.65 -1.46 2.98
C VAL A 17 -1.31 -2.86 2.53
N THR A 18 -2.34 -3.63 2.23
CA THR A 18 -2.20 -4.98 1.70
C THR A 18 -2.44 -5.01 0.19
N THR A 19 -1.78 -5.91 -0.52
CA THR A 19 -2.11 -6.12 -1.93
C THR A 19 -3.42 -6.91 -2.08
N PRO A 20 -4.35 -6.52 -2.97
CA PRO A 20 -5.53 -7.31 -3.30
C PRO A 20 -5.27 -8.33 -4.42
N ILE A 21 -4.07 -8.31 -5.02
CA ILE A 21 -3.70 -9.15 -6.17
C ILE A 21 -2.35 -9.84 -5.94
N ASN A 22 -2.10 -10.90 -6.68
CA ASN A 22 -0.79 -11.51 -6.76
C ASN A 22 0.02 -10.91 -7.91
N GLY A 23 1.29 -10.65 -7.68
CA GLY A 23 2.13 -9.99 -8.66
C GLY A 23 3.56 -9.78 -8.20
N THR A 24 4.31 -9.02 -8.99
CA THR A 24 5.68 -8.62 -8.69
C THR A 24 5.77 -7.11 -8.60
N ILE A 25 6.52 -6.58 -7.63
CA ILE A 25 6.75 -5.15 -7.50
C ILE A 25 7.61 -4.67 -8.68
N GLU A 26 7.08 -3.79 -9.52
CA GLU A 26 7.81 -3.24 -10.67
C GLU A 26 8.49 -1.92 -10.32
N GLU A 27 7.82 -1.06 -9.56
CA GLU A 27 8.31 0.27 -9.18
C GLU A 27 7.75 0.71 -7.83
N ILE A 28 8.51 1.51 -7.07
CA ILE A 28 8.11 2.12 -5.81
C ILE A 28 8.26 3.64 -5.96
N HIS A 29 7.18 4.38 -5.78
CA HIS A 29 7.11 5.84 -5.94
C HIS A 29 7.45 6.62 -4.67
N VAL A 30 7.35 5.98 -3.51
CA VAL A 30 7.53 6.60 -2.20
C VAL A 30 8.63 5.91 -1.38
N GLN A 31 9.14 6.57 -0.35
CA GLN A 31 10.20 6.02 0.51
C GLN A 31 9.76 5.92 1.98
N SER A 32 10.44 5.07 2.75
CA SER A 32 10.23 4.98 4.20
C SER A 32 10.60 6.31 4.87
N GLY A 33 9.71 6.85 5.68
CA GLY A 33 9.83 8.16 6.31
C GLY A 33 9.24 9.32 5.49
N GLU A 34 8.73 9.06 4.29
CA GLU A 34 8.09 10.08 3.47
C GLU A 34 6.63 10.31 3.91
N ASN A 35 6.17 11.54 3.77
CA ASN A 35 4.78 11.91 4.00
C ASN A 35 3.96 11.69 2.72
N ILE A 36 2.85 10.97 2.86
CA ILE A 36 1.94 10.64 1.77
C ILE A 36 0.62 11.40 1.94
N SER A 37 -0.01 11.74 0.83
CA SER A 37 -1.32 12.40 0.79
C SER A 37 -2.43 11.48 0.27
N GLU A 38 -3.68 11.90 0.45
CA GLU A 38 -4.87 11.22 -0.08
C GLU A 38 -4.77 11.06 -1.61
N CYS A 39 -5.15 9.87 -2.11
CA CYS A 39 -5.05 9.47 -3.52
C CYS A 39 -3.62 9.44 -4.09
N GLN A 40 -2.59 9.34 -3.26
CA GLN A 40 -1.20 9.24 -3.73
C GLN A 40 -0.82 7.79 -4.06
N PRO A 41 -0.18 7.53 -5.23
CA PRO A 41 0.32 6.20 -5.56
C PRO A 41 1.59 5.89 -4.76
N LEU A 42 1.62 4.70 -4.15
CA LEU A 42 2.78 4.24 -3.39
C LEU A 42 3.75 3.43 -4.25
N LEU A 43 3.21 2.45 -4.97
CA LEU A 43 3.98 1.52 -5.76
C LEU A 43 3.13 0.91 -6.87
N SER A 44 3.82 0.36 -7.87
CA SER A 44 3.24 -0.30 -9.03
C SER A 44 3.51 -1.80 -8.96
N ILE A 45 2.43 -2.59 -8.95
CA ILE A 45 2.49 -4.05 -8.96
C ILE A 45 2.12 -4.55 -10.34
N LYS A 46 2.98 -5.39 -10.91
CA LYS A 46 2.69 -6.15 -12.12
C LYS A 46 2.04 -7.47 -11.75
N ALA A 47 0.75 -7.60 -12.02
CA ALA A 47 0.02 -8.84 -11.87
C ALA A 47 0.54 -9.92 -12.84
N GLU A 48 0.41 -11.18 -12.47
CA GLU A 48 0.79 -12.31 -13.34
C GLU A 48 -0.04 -12.35 -14.63
N ASN A 49 -1.26 -11.80 -14.61
CA ASN A 49 -2.10 -11.62 -15.80
C ASN A 49 -1.64 -10.48 -16.74
N GLY A 50 -0.51 -9.84 -16.45
CA GLY A 50 0.06 -8.75 -17.24
C GLY A 50 -0.54 -7.37 -16.96
N ARG A 51 -1.49 -7.23 -16.03
CA ARG A 51 -2.04 -5.93 -15.64
C ARG A 51 -1.10 -5.24 -14.67
N LEU A 52 -0.88 -3.95 -14.89
CA LEU A 52 -0.24 -3.07 -13.93
C LEU A 52 -1.32 -2.52 -12.99
N LYS A 53 -1.06 -2.59 -11.69
CA LYS A 53 -1.95 -2.10 -10.64
C LYS A 53 -1.16 -1.19 -9.72
N GLU A 54 -1.62 0.05 -9.64
CA GLU A 54 -1.09 1.03 -8.72
C GLU A 54 -1.83 0.92 -7.39
N ILE A 55 -1.07 0.97 -6.30
CA ILE A 55 -1.60 0.95 -4.95
C ILE A 55 -1.67 2.39 -4.46
N LEU A 56 -2.89 2.88 -4.28
CA LEU A 56 -3.22 4.23 -3.84
C LEU A 56 -3.69 4.18 -2.39
N VAL A 57 -3.38 5.21 -1.61
CA VAL A 57 -3.90 5.38 -0.25
C VAL A 57 -5.00 6.44 -0.22
N GLU A 58 -6.02 6.26 0.62
CA GLU A 58 -7.13 7.22 0.78
C GLU A 58 -6.96 8.12 2.02
N LEU A 59 -5.74 8.20 2.55
CA LEU A 59 -5.41 8.88 3.81
C LEU A 59 -4.09 9.64 3.72
N ARG A 60 -3.85 10.51 4.71
CA ARG A 60 -2.58 11.20 4.90
C ARG A 60 -1.85 10.60 6.09
N GLY A 61 -0.55 10.41 5.94
CA GLY A 61 0.27 9.87 7.02
C GLY A 61 1.74 9.83 6.65
N THR A 62 2.53 9.24 7.54
CA THR A 62 3.95 9.00 7.31
C THR A 62 4.19 7.52 7.09
N ILE A 63 4.98 7.18 6.06
CA ILE A 63 5.40 5.81 5.81
C ILE A 63 6.34 5.37 6.93
N ASP A 64 5.96 4.34 7.68
CA ASP A 64 6.80 3.76 8.73
C ASP A 64 7.89 2.86 8.12
N ARG A 65 7.48 1.85 7.35
CA ARG A 65 8.41 0.92 6.68
C ARG A 65 7.74 0.14 5.55
N PHE A 66 8.55 -0.26 4.58
CA PHE A 66 8.20 -1.25 3.56
C PHE A 66 8.61 -2.65 4.00
N THR A 67 7.73 -3.62 3.76
CA THR A 67 8.05 -5.05 3.91
C THR A 67 8.54 -5.66 2.60
N VAL A 68 8.32 -4.96 1.48
CA VAL A 68 8.58 -5.43 0.12
C VAL A 68 9.67 -4.59 -0.57
N LYS A 69 10.20 -5.10 -1.69
CA LYS A 69 11.21 -4.44 -2.53
C LYS A 69 10.88 -4.61 -4.01
N ILE A 70 11.50 -3.82 -4.88
CA ILE A 70 11.40 -3.97 -6.34
C ILE A 70 11.87 -5.38 -6.74
N GLY A 71 11.06 -6.08 -7.54
CA GLY A 71 11.30 -7.46 -7.95
C GLY A 71 10.75 -8.53 -6.98
N ASP A 72 10.20 -8.11 -5.83
CA ASP A 72 9.63 -9.05 -4.86
C ASP A 72 8.23 -9.53 -5.28
N ARG A 73 7.89 -10.77 -4.94
CA ARG A 73 6.61 -11.39 -5.29
C ARG A 73 5.64 -11.30 -4.12
N VAL A 74 4.49 -10.71 -4.37
CA VAL A 74 3.44 -10.49 -3.38
C VAL A 74 2.17 -11.25 -3.76
N VAL A 75 1.38 -11.65 -2.76
CA VAL A 75 0.12 -12.39 -2.93
C VAL A 75 -1.03 -11.65 -2.24
N PRO A 76 -2.30 -11.84 -2.65
CA PRO A 76 -3.41 -11.14 -2.01
C PRO A 76 -3.43 -11.36 -0.49
N GLY A 77 -3.44 -10.25 0.26
CA GLY A 77 -3.36 -10.24 1.72
C GLY A 77 -1.95 -9.99 2.28
N ASP A 78 -0.90 -9.96 1.45
CA ASP A 78 0.44 -9.58 1.91
C ASP A 78 0.51 -8.09 2.25
N VAL A 79 1.24 -7.79 3.34
CA VAL A 79 1.46 -6.42 3.81
C VAL A 79 2.60 -5.79 3.02
N LEU A 80 2.29 -4.73 2.29
CA LEU A 80 3.27 -4.00 1.48
C LEU A 80 4.00 -2.96 2.31
N VAL A 81 3.24 -2.16 3.04
CA VAL A 81 3.74 -1.01 3.79
C VAL A 81 2.91 -0.78 5.06
N PHE A 82 3.58 -0.25 6.06
CA PHE A 82 2.97 0.26 7.28
C PHE A 82 2.95 1.78 7.23
N ILE A 83 1.78 2.37 7.49
CA ILE A 83 1.59 3.82 7.53
C ILE A 83 1.19 4.18 8.96
N ASN A 84 1.82 5.23 9.48
CA ASN A 84 1.37 5.86 10.70
C ASN A 84 0.46 7.02 10.30
N GLU A 85 -0.84 6.85 10.52
CA GLU A 85 -1.79 7.95 10.39
C GLU A 85 -1.48 8.95 11.50
N ASP A 86 -1.21 10.20 11.14
CA ASP A 86 -1.14 11.28 12.12
C ASP A 86 -2.58 11.67 12.44
N THR A 87 -3.26 10.81 13.21
CA THR A 87 -4.55 11.15 13.81
C THR A 87 -4.24 12.16 14.92
N GLY A 88 -4.12 13.43 14.54
CA GLY A 88 -3.99 14.52 15.52
C GLY A 88 -5.16 14.47 16.49
N GLU A 89 -4.86 14.23 17.77
CA GLU A 89 -5.76 14.49 18.91
C GLU A 89 -6.16 15.97 18.98
#